data_AF-A0A351T487-F1
#
_entry.id   AF-A0A351T487-F1
#
_cell.length_a   1.000
_cell.length_b   1.000
_cell.length_c   1.000
_cell.angle_alpha   90.00
_cell.angle_beta   90.00
_cell.angle_gamma   90.00
#
_symmetry.space_group_name_H-M   'P 1'
#
loop_
_entity.id
_entity.type
_entity.pdbx_description
1 polymer ?
#
loop_
_entity_poly.entity_id
_entity_poly.type
_entity_poly.pdbx_seq_one_letter_code
_entity_poly.pdbx_strand_id
1 'polypeptide(L)'
;EGYHPMTMYFPLVVHGALLIEPTETESRDALDQFIAVLRSLARDAKAGNSARFTGAPYLTPRGRLDETKAARKPVLRWQPPAPAEAAE
;
A
#
# COMPACT_ATOMS: atom_id res chain seq x y z
N GLU A 1 2.23 6.59 11.60
CA GLU A 1 1.92 5.74 10.42
C GLU A 1 0.60 6.23 9.82
N GLY A 2 0.43 6.13 8.50
CA GLY A 2 -0.69 6.80 7.80
C GLY A 2 -0.23 7.70 6.64
N TYR A 3 0.83 7.31 5.94
CA TYR A 3 1.37 8.05 4.79
C TYR A 3 1.01 7.33 3.49
N HIS A 4 0.83 8.09 2.42
CA HIS A 4 0.96 7.53 1.07
C HIS A 4 2.42 7.06 0.87
N PRO A 5 2.66 5.88 0.27
CA PRO A 5 4.03 5.45 0.01
C PRO A 5 4.70 6.37 -1.00
N MET A 6 6.03 6.37 -0.95
CA MET A 6 6.87 6.94 -2.00
C MET A 6 6.82 6.08 -3.27
N THR A 7 7.49 6.52 -4.33
CA THR A 7 7.61 5.72 -5.55
C THR A 7 8.40 4.44 -5.26
N MET A 8 7.76 3.30 -5.47
CA MET A 8 8.34 1.98 -5.22
C MET A 8 8.95 1.40 -6.50
N TYR A 9 10.04 0.66 -6.36
CA TYR A 9 10.66 -0.14 -7.43
C TYR A 9 11.19 0.66 -8.64
N PHE A 10 11.38 1.97 -8.50
CA PHE A 10 12.00 2.84 -9.51
C PHE A 10 13.08 3.72 -8.86
N PRO A 11 14.22 3.97 -9.53
CA PRO A 11 14.62 3.47 -10.85
C PRO A 11 14.92 1.97 -10.84
N LEU A 12 14.71 1.31 -11.99
CA LEU A 12 14.83 -0.15 -12.11
C LEU A 12 16.26 -0.69 -11.84
N VAL A 13 17.27 0.18 -11.87
CA VAL A 13 18.67 -0.17 -11.58
C VAL A 13 18.97 -0.31 -10.08
N VAL A 14 18.02 0.00 -9.20
CA VAL A 14 18.16 -0.13 -7.74
C VAL A 14 17.13 -1.12 -7.22
N HIS A 15 17.59 -2.30 -6.78
CA HIS A 15 16.71 -3.35 -6.29
C HIS A 15 15.97 -2.93 -5.01
N GLY A 16 14.63 -2.98 -5.03
CA GLY A 16 13.80 -2.60 -3.89
C GLY A 16 13.83 -1.09 -3.59
N ALA A 17 14.07 -0.26 -4.61
CA ALA A 17 14.14 1.20 -4.46
C ALA A 17 12.89 1.80 -3.82
N LEU A 18 13.12 2.78 -2.94
CA LEU A 18 12.14 3.70 -2.38
C LEU A 18 12.57 5.11 -2.81
N LEU A 19 11.99 5.65 -3.88
CA LEU A 19 12.30 6.99 -4.37
C LEU A 19 11.36 8.01 -3.73
N ILE A 20 11.93 8.88 -2.89
CA ILE A 20 11.20 9.84 -2.06
C ILE A 20 11.38 11.25 -2.62
N GLU A 21 10.26 11.93 -2.87
CA GLU A 21 10.20 13.33 -3.31
C GLU A 21 9.21 14.07 -2.39
N PRO A 22 9.69 14.90 -1.45
CA PRO A 22 8.80 15.63 -0.54
C PRO A 22 8.16 16.87 -1.16
N THR A 23 8.75 17.45 -2.21
CA THR A 23 8.46 18.80 -2.73
C THR A 23 8.73 19.93 -1.73
N GLU A 24 8.71 21.16 -2.21
CA GLU A 24 9.05 22.38 -1.47
C GLU A 24 7.94 22.86 -0.52
N THR A 25 6.71 22.38 -0.69
CA THR A 25 5.56 22.79 0.11
C THR A 25 5.47 22.08 1.46
N GLU A 26 6.20 20.97 1.62
CA GLU A 26 6.20 20.22 2.87
C GLU A 26 6.99 20.94 3.96
N SER A 27 6.38 21.03 5.14
CA SER A 27 7.03 21.64 6.30
C SER A 27 8.13 20.74 6.84
N ARG A 28 9.14 21.35 7.48
CA ARG A 28 10.19 20.59 8.17
C ARG A 28 9.62 19.62 9.21
N ASP A 29 8.60 20.03 9.95
CA ASP A 29 7.98 19.17 10.97
C ASP A 29 7.31 17.93 10.35
N ALA A 30 6.70 18.07 9.16
CA ALA A 30 6.14 16.93 8.43
C ALA A 30 7.25 15.96 7.97
N LEU A 31 8.39 16.49 7.49
CA LEU A 31 9.55 15.69 7.10
C LEU A 31 10.15 14.94 8.30
N ASP A 32 10.31 15.63 9.44
CA ASP A 32 10.84 15.03 10.66
C ASP A 32 9.94 13.87 11.15
N GLN A 33 8.61 14.03 11.07
CA GLN A 33 7.66 12.96 11.39
C GLN A 33 7.76 11.78 10.40
N PHE A 34 7.86 12.05 9.10
CA PHE A 34 8.01 11.00 8.09
C PHE A 34 9.31 10.21 8.28
N ILE A 35 10.43 10.90 8.54
CA ILE A 35 11.73 10.29 8.85
C ILE A 35 11.62 9.41 10.11
N ALA A 36 10.95 9.88 11.16
CA ALA A 36 10.76 9.11 12.39
C ALA A 36 10.00 7.80 12.12
N VAL A 37 8.95 7.85 11.28
CA VAL A 37 8.20 6.66 10.88
C VAL A 37 9.08 5.69 10.08
N LEU A 38 9.81 6.16 9.06
CA LEU A 38 10.71 5.30 8.27
C LEU A 38 11.78 4.65 9.14
N ARG A 39 12.38 5.40 10.08
CA ARG A 39 13.35 4.84 11.04
C ARG A 39 12.73 3.76 11.92
N SER A 40 11.47 3.92 12.33
CA SER A 40 10.78 2.89 13.11
C SER A 40 10.53 1.62 12.29
N LEU A 41 10.02 1.76 11.07
CA LEU A 41 9.79 0.63 10.16
C LEU A 41 11.10 -0.11 9.85
N ALA A 42 12.19 0.62 9.60
CA ALA A 42 13.50 0.01 9.36
C ALA A 42 14.03 -0.76 10.58
N ARG A 43 13.80 -0.27 11.81
CA ARG A 43 14.17 -0.99 13.04
C ARG A 43 13.36 -2.28 13.17
N ASP A 44 12.04 -2.23 12.96
CA ASP A 44 11.18 -3.42 13.04
C ASP A 44 11.52 -4.47 11.99
N ALA A 45 11.82 -4.03 10.76
CA ALA A 45 12.25 -4.94 9.71
C ALA A 45 13.56 -5.64 10.08
N LYS A 46 14.54 -4.89 10.60
CA LYS A 46 15.82 -5.43 11.08
C LYS A 46 15.67 -6.35 12.29
N ALA A 47 14.67 -6.11 13.15
CA ALA A 47 14.35 -6.94 14.29
C ALA A 47 13.62 -8.26 13.93
N GLY A 48 13.29 -8.48 12.66
CA GLY A 48 12.62 -9.69 12.21
C GLY A 48 11.10 -9.70 12.44
N ASN A 49 10.49 -8.54 12.70
CA ASN A 49 9.04 -8.41 12.92
C ASN A 49 8.23 -8.52 11.62
N SER A 50 8.46 -9.56 10.81
CA SER A 50 7.94 -9.73 9.45
C SER A 50 6.41 -9.73 9.37
N ALA A 51 5.74 -10.34 10.35
CA ALA A 51 4.28 -10.43 10.43
C ALA A 51 3.60 -9.06 10.38
N ARG A 52 4.24 -8.05 10.99
CA ARG A 52 3.78 -6.66 10.95
C ARG A 52 3.62 -6.16 9.51
N PHE A 53 4.59 -6.46 8.65
CA PHE A 53 4.65 -5.98 7.28
C PHE A 53 3.78 -6.81 6.33
N THR A 54 3.75 -8.13 6.48
CA THR A 54 2.97 -9.00 5.59
C THR A 54 1.46 -8.85 5.80
N GLY A 55 1.02 -8.60 7.04
CA GLY A 55 -0.39 -8.36 7.36
C GLY A 55 -0.88 -6.93 7.09
N ALA A 56 0.01 -5.97 6.85
CA ALA A 56 -0.39 -4.60 6.53
C ALA A 56 -1.08 -4.49 5.15
N PRO A 57 -2.02 -3.55 4.95
CA PRO A 57 -2.49 -2.54 5.92
C PRO A 57 -3.61 -3.05 6.86
N TYR A 58 -3.66 -2.53 8.10
CA TYR A 58 -4.61 -2.95 9.13
C TYR A 58 -5.81 -2.01 9.33
N LEU A 59 -5.61 -0.70 9.11
CA LEU A 59 -6.60 0.34 9.43
C LEU A 59 -7.25 0.96 8.20
N THR A 60 -6.86 0.52 7.00
CA THR A 60 -7.47 1.00 5.76
C THR A 60 -8.83 0.33 5.53
N PRO A 61 -9.75 0.97 4.79
CA PRO A 61 -11.09 0.41 4.51
C PRO A 61 -11.08 -0.96 3.82
N ARG A 62 -9.98 -1.31 3.16
CA ARG A 62 -9.73 -2.59 2.49
C ARG A 62 -8.29 -3.02 2.76
N GLY A 63 -8.05 -4.33 2.84
CA GLY A 63 -6.71 -4.92 2.87
C GLY A 63 -6.09 -5.04 1.48
N ARG A 64 -5.04 -5.87 1.35
CA ARG A 64 -4.40 -6.14 0.05
C ARG A 64 -5.39 -6.78 -0.92
N LEU A 65 -5.44 -6.25 -2.13
CA LEU A 65 -6.31 -6.78 -3.19
C LEU A 65 -5.65 -8.00 -3.85
N ASP A 66 -6.48 -8.90 -4.37
CA ASP A 66 -6.02 -10.03 -5.17
C ASP A 66 -5.76 -9.57 -6.62
N GLU A 67 -4.56 -9.02 -6.83
CA GLU A 67 -4.12 -8.55 -8.14
C GLU A 67 -4.05 -9.68 -9.17
N THR A 68 -3.74 -10.91 -8.75
CA THR A 68 -3.68 -12.07 -9.65
C THR A 68 -5.07 -12.40 -10.19
N LYS A 69 -6.08 -12.44 -9.33
CA LYS A 69 -7.46 -12.66 -9.73
C LYS A 69 -7.96 -11.50 -10.58
N ALA A 70 -7.67 -10.25 -10.20
CA ALA A 70 -8.06 -9.09 -10.98
C ALA A 70 -7.48 -9.12 -12.41
N ALA A 71 -6.22 -9.51 -12.57
CA ALA A 71 -5.57 -9.64 -13.87
C ALA A 71 -6.11 -10.82 -14.70
N ARG A 72 -6.40 -11.97 -14.05
CA ARG A 72 -6.87 -13.19 -14.74
C ARG A 72 -8.37 -13.21 -15.02
N LYS A 73 -9.17 -12.52 -14.21
CA LYS A 73 -10.65 -12.46 -14.30
C LYS A 73 -11.13 -11.01 -14.11
N PRO A 74 -10.82 -10.12 -15.06
CA PRO A 74 -11.07 -8.69 -14.89
C PRO A 74 -12.56 -8.36 -14.93
N VAL A 75 -13.02 -7.56 -13.95
CA VAL A 75 -14.34 -6.92 -13.96
C VAL A 75 -14.13 -5.46 -14.33
N LEU A 76 -14.24 -5.16 -15.63
CA LEU A 76 -13.90 -3.85 -16.19
C LEU A 76 -15.04 -2.83 -16.15
N ARG A 77 -16.26 -3.30 -15.90
CA ARG A 77 -17.45 -2.47 -15.74
C ARG A 77 -18.34 -3.03 -14.65
N TRP A 78 -19.07 -2.14 -14.00
CA TRP A 78 -20.16 -2.53 -13.13
C TRP A 78 -21.29 -3.16 -13.95
N GLN A 79 -21.98 -4.15 -13.38
CA GLN A 79 -23.20 -4.73 -13.94
C GLN A 79 -24.24 -4.82 -12.82
N PRO A 80 -25.51 -4.52 -13.10
CA PRO A 80 -26.56 -4.70 -12.12
C PRO A 80 -26.65 -6.18 -11.73
N PRO A 81 -26.97 -6.49 -10.46
CA PRO A 81 -27.20 -7.87 -10.05
C PRO A 81 -28.34 -8.48 -10.88
N ALA A 82 -28.20 -9.75 -11.25
CA ALA A 82 -29.27 -10.46 -11.93
C ALA A 82 -30.53 -10.47 -11.04
N PRO A 83 -31.73 -10.32 -11.61
CA PRO A 83 -32.95 -10.47 -10.84
C PRO A 83 -32.97 -11.84 -10.17
N ALA A 84 -33.34 -11.89 -8.88
CA ALA A 84 -33.49 -13.15 -8.18
C ALA A 84 -34.54 -14.00 -8.90
N GLU A 85 -34.22 -15.25 -9.24
CA GLU A 85 -35.22 -16.21 -9.71
C GLU A 85 -36.29 -16.31 -8.62
N ALA A 86 -37.53 -15.96 -8.99
CA ALA A 86 -38.67 -16.21 -8.14
C ALA A 86 -38.77 -17.71 -7.92
N ALA A 87 -38.73 -18.15 -6.66
CA ALA A 87 -39.04 -19.53 -6.31
C ALA A 87 -40.51 -19.80 -6.72
N GLU A 88 -40.71 -20.77 -7.61
CA GLU A 88 -42.04 -21.36 -7.88
C GLU A 88 -42.41 -22.37 -6.80
#